data_AF-A0A6J2UIN4-F1
#
_entry.id   AF-A0A6J2UIN4-F1
#
_cell.length_a   1.000
_cell.length_b   1.000
_cell.length_c   1.000
_cell.angle_alpha   90.00
_cell.angle_beta   90.00
_cell.angle_gamma   90.00
#
_symmetry.space_group_name_H-M   'P 1'
#
loop_
_entity.id
_entity.type
_entity.pdbx_description
1 polymer ?
#
loop_
_entity_poly.entity_id
_entity_poly.type
_entity_poly.pdbx_seq_one_letter_code
_entity_poly.pdbx_strand_id
1 'polypeptide(L)'
;MKPVKSYFLVFLTTLLTLIAHIEAHVHSMLYVCVRNDVKVDCIPSCPKLCVDALYPRRCYPQKCKRGCACKEGFVRRLSPEGMCIPRAECKRWIL
;
A
#
# COMPACT_ATOMS: atom_id res chain seq x y z
N MET A 1 18.99 -34.22 -28.13
CA MET A 1 18.49 -32.82 -28.14
C MET A 1 18.04 -32.46 -26.72
N LYS A 2 18.80 -31.59 -26.04
CA LYS A 2 18.58 -31.19 -24.63
C LYS A 2 17.49 -30.10 -24.54
N PRO A 3 16.77 -29.96 -23.43
CA PRO A 3 15.47 -29.30 -23.41
C PRO A 3 15.61 -27.76 -23.41
N VAL A 4 15.70 -27.18 -24.61
CA VAL A 4 15.67 -25.72 -24.85
C VAL A 4 14.42 -25.08 -24.21
N LYS A 5 13.30 -25.81 -24.17
CA LYS A 5 12.07 -25.39 -23.50
C LYS A 5 12.22 -25.18 -21.99
N SER A 6 13.07 -25.97 -21.31
CA SER A 6 13.27 -25.87 -19.85
C SER A 6 14.05 -24.61 -19.48
N TYR A 7 15.12 -24.31 -20.20
CA TYR A 7 15.92 -23.10 -19.99
C TYR A 7 15.15 -21.81 -20.34
N PHE A 8 14.33 -21.83 -21.38
CA PHE A 8 13.48 -20.70 -21.76
C PHE A 8 12.43 -20.38 -20.68
N LEU A 9 11.82 -21.40 -20.10
CA LEU A 9 10.87 -21.25 -18.99
C LEU A 9 11.53 -20.67 -17.73
N VAL A 10 12.73 -21.13 -17.38
CA VAL A 10 13.49 -20.60 -16.24
C VAL A 10 13.89 -19.14 -16.45
N PHE A 11 14.34 -18.78 -17.65
CA PHE A 11 14.69 -17.39 -17.97
C PHE A 11 13.48 -16.45 -17.96
N LEU A 12 12.32 -16.93 -18.43
CA LEU A 12 11.08 -16.15 -18.42
C LEU A 12 10.60 -15.88 -16.99
N THR A 13 10.64 -16.87 -16.11
CA THR A 13 10.21 -16.69 -14.72
C THR A 13 11.14 -15.78 -13.93
N THR A 14 12.47 -15.89 -14.13
CA THR A 14 13.44 -15.00 -13.47
C THR A 14 13.29 -13.55 -13.93
N LEU A 15 12.99 -13.34 -15.22
CA LEU A 15 12.72 -12.00 -15.74
C LEU A 15 11.43 -11.41 -15.13
N LEU A 16 10.36 -12.19 -15.04
CA LEU A 16 9.08 -11.75 -14.45
C LEU A 16 9.22 -11.41 -12.96
N THR A 17 9.98 -12.20 -12.20
CA THR A 17 10.23 -11.89 -10.78
C THR A 17 11.07 -10.63 -10.62
N LEU A 18 12.10 -10.43 -11.45
CA LEU A 18 12.90 -9.19 -11.46
C LEU A 18 12.02 -7.96 -11.75
N ILE A 19 11.13 -8.03 -12.74
CA ILE A 19 10.20 -6.94 -13.07
C ILE A 19 9.28 -6.64 -11.87
N ALA A 20 8.71 -7.67 -11.22
CA ALA A 20 7.86 -7.47 -10.04
C ALA A 20 8.61 -6.83 -8.86
N HIS A 21 9.87 -7.19 -8.64
CA HIS A 21 10.72 -6.56 -7.62
C HIS A 21 11.02 -5.09 -7.94
N ILE A 22 11.29 -4.78 -9.22
CA ILE A 22 11.51 -3.40 -9.68
C ILE A 22 10.26 -2.55 -9.45
N GLU A 23 9.07 -3.04 -9.83
CA GLU A 23 7.80 -2.31 -9.62
C GLU A 23 7.55 -1.98 -8.14
N ALA A 24 7.85 -2.91 -7.23
CA ALA A 24 7.70 -2.69 -5.80
C ALA A 24 8.64 -1.59 -5.27
N HIS A 25 9.87 -1.48 -5.81
CA HIS A 25 10.84 -0.47 -5.39
C HIS A 25 10.60 0.91 -6.02
N VAL A 26 10.13 0.96 -7.27
CA VAL A 26 9.81 2.21 -7.99
C VAL A 26 8.77 3.03 -7.23
N HIS A 27 7.81 2.40 -6.58
CA HIS A 27 6.77 3.08 -5.83
C HIS A 27 7.30 3.97 -4.70
N SER A 28 8.32 3.50 -3.98
CA SER A 28 8.90 4.23 -2.86
C SER A 28 9.85 5.35 -3.31
N MET A 29 10.43 5.25 -4.52
CA MET A 29 11.40 6.21 -5.05
C MET A 29 10.76 7.38 -5.82
N LEU A 30 9.62 7.16 -6.50
CA LEU A 30 9.00 8.21 -7.33
C LEU A 30 8.09 9.17 -6.53
N TYR A 31 7.87 8.91 -5.24
CA TYR A 31 6.99 9.74 -4.38
C TYR A 31 5.64 10.02 -5.04
N VAL A 32 5.02 8.97 -5.59
CA VAL A 32 3.70 9.02 -6.23
C VAL A 32 2.68 8.37 -5.30
N CYS A 33 1.57 9.07 -5.05
CA CYS A 33 0.45 8.50 -4.33
C CYS A 33 -0.46 7.75 -5.30
N VAL A 34 -0.81 6.52 -4.95
CA VAL A 34 -1.63 5.63 -5.78
C VAL A 34 -2.84 5.13 -5.00
N ARG A 35 -3.74 4.38 -5.66
CA ARG A 35 -4.81 3.64 -4.98
C ARG A 35 -5.65 4.48 -4.01
N ASN A 36 -6.07 5.67 -4.47
CA ASN A 36 -6.87 6.64 -3.71
C ASN A 36 -6.13 7.39 -2.59
N ASP A 37 -4.80 7.35 -2.57
CA ASP A 37 -4.00 8.27 -1.78
C ASP A 37 -3.79 9.62 -2.49
N VAL A 38 -3.65 10.68 -1.71
CA VAL A 38 -3.32 12.04 -2.15
C VAL A 38 -2.07 12.55 -1.43
N LYS A 39 -1.32 13.42 -2.11
CA LYS A 39 -0.16 14.09 -1.50
C LYS A 39 -0.65 15.07 -0.43
N VAL A 40 -0.08 14.96 0.76
CA VAL A 40 -0.37 15.83 1.90
C VAL A 40 0.92 16.35 2.50
N ASP A 41 0.88 17.59 3.00
CA ASP A 41 2.04 18.17 3.69
C ASP A 41 2.30 17.51 5.05
N CYS A 42 1.25 17.05 5.71
CA CYS A 42 1.32 16.31 6.96
C CYS A 42 0.50 15.03 6.86
N ILE A 43 1.18 13.88 6.86
CA ILE A 43 0.51 12.59 7.00
C ILE A 43 -0.11 12.51 8.41
N PRO A 44 -1.39 12.12 8.53
CA PRO A 44 -2.02 11.90 9.83
C PRO A 44 -1.23 10.86 10.63
N SER A 45 -0.84 11.17 11.87
CA SER A 45 -0.17 10.19 12.74
C SER A 45 -1.02 8.95 13.00
N CYS A 46 -2.35 9.13 12.96
CA CYS A 46 -3.32 8.03 12.97
C CYS A 46 -4.28 8.09 11.79
N PRO A 47 -3.96 7.39 10.69
CA PRO A 47 -4.91 7.17 9.61
C PRO A 47 -6.12 6.39 10.08
N LYS A 48 -7.29 6.70 9.50
CA LYS A 48 -8.52 5.95 9.70
C LYS A 48 -8.37 4.54 9.15
N LEU A 49 -8.62 3.52 9.96
CA LEU A 49 -8.54 2.12 9.57
C LEU A 49 -9.93 1.50 9.44
N CYS A 50 -10.16 0.72 8.39
CA CYS A 50 -11.29 -0.19 8.26
C CYS A 50 -10.93 -1.55 8.84
N VAL A 51 -11.52 -1.90 9.98
CA VAL A 51 -11.29 -3.15 10.71
C VAL A 51 -12.61 -3.66 11.30
N ASP A 52 -12.87 -4.96 11.14
CA ASP A 52 -14.13 -5.57 11.58
C ASP A 52 -14.15 -5.86 13.10
N ALA A 53 -12.97 -5.97 13.73
CA ALA A 53 -12.80 -6.26 15.15
C ALA A 53 -12.29 -5.04 15.93
N LEU A 54 -12.44 -5.08 17.26
CA LEU A 54 -11.73 -4.16 18.15
C LEU A 54 -10.23 -4.37 17.95
N TYR A 55 -9.60 -3.42 17.27
CA TYR A 55 -8.16 -3.41 17.04
C TYR A 55 -7.54 -2.43 18.04
N PRO A 56 -6.90 -2.91 19.14
CA PRO A 56 -6.27 -2.03 20.11
C PRO A 56 -5.05 -1.39 19.48
N ARG A 57 -5.24 -0.19 18.93
CA ARG A 57 -4.19 0.58 18.30
C ARG A 57 -3.70 1.66 19.26
N ARG A 58 -2.39 1.71 19.46
CA ARG A 58 -1.76 2.87 20.08
C ARG A 58 -1.33 3.85 19.00
N CYS A 59 -1.99 5.00 19.02
CA CYS A 59 -1.64 6.16 18.23
C CYS A 59 -0.51 6.91 18.93
N TYR A 60 0.64 6.99 18.27
CA TYR A 60 1.74 7.81 18.77
C TYR A 60 1.81 9.10 17.95
N PRO A 61 1.92 10.27 18.60
CA PRO A 61 2.19 11.52 17.89
C PRO A 61 3.48 11.37 17.08
N GLN A 62 3.42 11.66 15.79
CA GLN A 62 4.60 11.71 14.94
C GLN A 62 4.83 13.14 14.47
N LYS A 63 6.11 13.50 14.29
CA LYS A 63 6.44 14.76 13.61
C LYS A 63 5.76 14.77 12.24
N CYS A 64 5.15 15.89 11.87
CA CYS A 64 4.56 16.05 10.55
C CYS A 64 5.61 15.76 9.47
N LYS A 65 5.26 14.87 8.55
CA LYS A 65 6.04 14.53 7.38
C LYS A 65 5.13 14.60 6.17
N ARG A 66 5.66 15.13 5.06
CA ARG A 66 4.97 15.08 3.78
C ARG A 66 4.86 13.64 3.31
N GLY A 67 3.74 13.25 2.72
CA GLY A 67 3.60 11.94 2.09
C GLY A 67 2.22 11.71 1.52
N CYS A 68 1.80 10.45 1.53
CA CYS A 68 0.53 10.01 0.97
C CYS A 68 -0.44 9.66 2.09
N ALA A 69 -1.67 10.16 1.99
CA ALA A 69 -2.77 9.81 2.88
C ALA A 69 -4.04 9.56 2.07
N CYS A 70 -4.98 8.78 2.61
CA CYS A 70 -6.25 8.54 1.91
C CYS A 70 -6.96 9.85 1.62
N LYS A 71 -7.48 9.99 0.39
CA LYS A 71 -8.37 11.11 0.04
C LYS A 71 -9.58 11.15 0.98
N GLU A 72 -10.24 12.29 0.99
CA GLU A 72 -11.46 12.46 1.78
C GLU A 72 -12.53 11.43 1.39
N GLY A 73 -13.23 10.89 2.40
CA GLY A 73 -14.21 9.82 2.23
C GLY A 73 -13.63 8.39 2.15
N PHE A 74 -12.30 8.22 2.26
CA PHE A 74 -11.64 6.92 2.19
C PHE A 74 -10.95 6.56 3.52
N VAL A 75 -10.78 5.25 3.75
CA VAL A 75 -10.15 4.68 4.95
C VAL A 75 -9.16 3.58 4.55
N ARG A 76 -8.09 3.40 5.33
CA ARG A 76 -7.07 2.36 5.09
C ARG A 76 -7.62 0.98 5.48
N ARG A 77 -7.51 -0.01 4.59
CA ARG A 77 -7.98 -1.38 4.87
C ARG A 77 -7.01 -2.11 5.79
N LEU A 78 -7.48 -2.61 6.94
CA LEU A 78 -6.76 -3.45 7.92
C LEU A 78 -5.55 -2.82 8.63
N SER A 79 -4.66 -2.10 7.94
CA SER A 79 -3.44 -1.51 8.52
C SER A 79 -3.16 -0.10 7.95
N PRO A 80 -2.29 0.70 8.61
CA PRO A 80 -1.89 2.03 8.12
C PRO A 80 -1.28 2.03 6.71
N GLU A 81 -0.65 0.93 6.30
CA GLU A 81 -0.04 0.71 4.99
C GLU A 81 -1.02 0.11 3.97
N GLY A 82 -2.21 -0.29 4.42
CA GLY A 82 -3.24 -0.89 3.58
C GLY A 82 -3.75 0.03 2.48
N MET A 83 -4.49 -0.51 1.52
CA MET A 83 -5.10 0.32 0.46
C MET A 83 -6.23 1.21 1.00
N CYS A 84 -6.42 2.37 0.38
CA CYS A 84 -7.56 3.24 0.68
C CYS A 84 -8.82 2.73 -0.04
N ILE A 85 -9.83 2.36 0.75
CA ILE A 85 -11.16 1.95 0.26
C ILE A 85 -12.20 3.03 0.58
N PRO A 86 -13.28 3.14 -0.20
CA PRO A 86 -14.39 4.01 0.15
C PRO A 86 -14.93 3.67 1.53
N ARG A 87 -15.16 4.69 2.37
CA ARG A 87 -15.71 4.50 3.71
C ARG A 87 -17.06 3.78 3.67
N ALA A 88 -17.84 3.94 2.61
CA ALA A 88 -19.12 3.27 2.41
C ALA A 88 -19.00 1.74 2.29
N GLU A 89 -17.85 1.22 1.85
CA GLU A 89 -17.58 -0.23 1.77
C GLU A 89 -17.13 -0.81 3.12
N CYS A 90 -16.90 0.06 4.12
CA CYS A 90 -16.38 -0.32 5.41
C CYS A 90 -17.49 -0.36 6.46
N LYS A 91 -17.81 -1.55 6.97
CA LYS A 91 -18.83 -1.72 8.03
C LYS A 91 -18.46 -0.97 9.32
N ARG A 92 -17.17 -0.98 9.69
CA ARG A 92 -16.65 -0.33 10.89
C ARG A 92 -15.25 0.21 10.65
N TRP A 93 -15.04 1.47 11.02
CA TRP A 93 -13.72 2.11 10.95
C TRP A 93 -13.37 2.78 12.28
N ILE A 94 -12.07 2.87 12.57
CA ILE A 94 -11.49 3.46 13.79
C ILE A 94 -10.45 4.52 13.43
N LEU A 95 -10.13 5.40 14.38
CA LEU A 95 -9.03 6.37 14.33
C LEU A 95 -7.81 5.80 15.07
#